data_AF-A0A3S0GWL6-F1
#
_entry.id   AF-A0A3S0GWL6-F1
#
_cell.length_a   1.000
_cell.length_b   1.000
_cell.length_c   1.000
_cell.angle_alpha   90.00
_cell.angle_beta   90.00
_cell.angle_gamma   90.00
#
_symmetry.space_group_name_H-M   'P 1'
#
loop_
_entity.id
_entity.type
_entity.pdbx_description
1 polymer ?
#
loop_
_entity_poly.entity_id
_entity_poly.type
_entity_poly.pdbx_seq_one_letter_code
_entity_poly.pdbx_strand_id
1 'polypeptide(L)'
;MVKSLSSNGRRALDVVSLVAGLGLLLSPWYLGFTSDAYAAWNAWIIGAAISVIAVVALLAFHEAEEWINGVAGLWALVAPWALGFSALTGAMWAHVIAGVVVALASGACIWFAHNRIWSAV
;
A
#
# COMPACT_ATOMS: atom_id res chain seq x y z
N MET A 1 -29.85 6.66 -7.08
CA MET A 1 -29.23 6.37 -5.77
C MET A 1 -28.21 5.23 -5.89
N VAL A 2 -27.23 5.33 -6.81
CA VAL A 2 -26.24 4.26 -7.10
C VAL A 2 -24.78 4.74 -7.10
N LYS A 3 -24.53 6.06 -7.05
CA LYS A 3 -23.17 6.63 -7.00
C LYS A 3 -22.48 6.47 -5.63
N SER A 4 -23.23 6.29 -4.53
CA SER A 4 -22.65 6.23 -3.18
C SER A 4 -21.91 4.92 -2.90
N LEU A 5 -22.35 3.80 -3.48
CA LEU A 5 -21.81 2.48 -3.19
C LEU A 5 -20.38 2.31 -3.72
N SER A 6 -20.04 2.88 -4.88
CA SER A 6 -18.68 2.78 -5.46
C SER A 6 -17.68 3.75 -4.83
N SER A 7 -18.11 4.95 -4.40
CA SER A 7 -17.20 5.91 -3.77
C SER A 7 -16.79 5.47 -2.35
N ASN A 8 -17.70 4.85 -1.61
CA ASN A 8 -17.41 4.35 -0.26
C ASN A 8 -16.42 3.19 -0.28
N GLY A 9 -16.59 2.25 -1.22
CA GLY A 9 -15.66 1.13 -1.39
C GLY A 9 -14.24 1.61 -1.68
N ARG A 10 -14.10 2.60 -2.57
CA ARG A 10 -12.81 3.19 -2.94
C ARG A 10 -12.11 3.84 -1.73
N ARG A 11 -12.81 4.74 -1.03
CA ARG A 11 -12.30 5.38 0.19
C ARG A 11 -11.93 4.37 1.27
N ALA A 12 -12.66 3.27 1.39
CA ALA A 12 -12.30 2.21 2.33
C ALA A 12 -10.97 1.53 1.95
N LEU A 13 -10.73 1.28 0.66
CA LEU A 13 -9.45 0.75 0.17
C LEU A 13 -8.29 1.73 0.36
N ASP A 14 -8.53 3.03 0.17
CA ASP A 14 -7.54 4.09 0.41
C ASP A 14 -7.18 4.17 1.91
N VAL A 15 -8.19 4.09 2.80
CA VAL A 15 -7.99 4.04 4.26
C VAL A 15 -7.21 2.79 4.66
N VAL A 16 -7.52 1.63 4.07
CA VAL A 16 -6.79 0.38 4.31
C VAL A 16 -5.32 0.53 3.91
N SER A 17 -5.06 1.14 2.75
CA SER A 17 -3.69 1.40 2.28
C SER A 17 -2.96 2.39 3.18
N LEU A 18 -3.64 3.44 3.65
CA LEU A 18 -3.10 4.40 4.61
C LEU A 18 -2.68 3.71 5.92
N VAL A 19 -3.54 2.86 6.49
CA VAL A 19 -3.25 2.11 7.71
C VAL A 19 -2.11 1.13 7.50
N ALA A 20 -2.06 0.43 6.37
CA ALA A 20 -0.96 -0.46 6.03
C ALA A 20 0.38 0.29 5.89
N GLY A 21 0.38 1.44 5.21
CA GLY A 21 1.56 2.31 5.08
C GLY A 21 2.04 2.84 6.42
N LEU A 22 1.13 3.31 7.28
CA LEU A 22 1.48 3.80 8.63
C LEU A 22 1.97 2.64 9.51
N GLY A 23 1.34 1.47 9.41
CA GLY A 23 1.78 0.26 10.10
C GLY A 23 3.20 -0.14 9.69
N LEU A 24 3.50 -0.12 8.39
CA LEU A 24 4.84 -0.39 7.88
C LEU A 24 5.84 0.66 8.34
N LEU A 25 5.50 1.94 8.23
CA LEU A 25 6.33 3.06 8.68
C LEU A 25 6.71 2.91 10.16
N LEU A 26 5.75 2.54 11.01
CA LEU A 26 5.97 2.41 12.46
C LEU A 26 6.56 1.05 12.88
N SER A 27 6.55 0.06 11.98
CA SER A 27 6.97 -1.31 12.28
C SER A 27 8.42 -1.46 12.77
N PRO A 28 9.43 -0.66 12.33
CA PRO A 28 10.80 -0.83 12.84
C PRO A 28 10.90 -0.66 14.36
N TRP A 29 10.16 0.30 14.93
CA TRP A 29 10.14 0.54 16.37
C TRP A 29 9.36 -0.53 17.12
N TYR A 30 8.18 -0.91 16.62
CA TYR A 30 7.31 -1.87 17.29
C TYR A 30 7.84 -3.32 17.23
N LEU A 31 8.49 -3.68 16.13
CA LEU A 31 9.02 -5.02 15.89
C LEU A 31 10.54 -5.13 16.15
N GLY A 32 11.19 -4.02 16.54
CA GLY A 32 12.56 -4.03 17.04
C GLY A 32 13.64 -4.28 15.98
N PHE A 33 13.41 -3.92 14.71
CA PHE A 33 14.40 -4.07 13.63
C PHE A 33 15.06 -2.74 13.20
N THR A 34 15.01 -1.71 14.04
CA THR A 34 15.65 -0.41 13.78
C THR A 34 17.16 -0.47 13.59
N SER A 35 17.83 -1.51 14.09
CA SER A 35 19.27 -1.72 13.94
C SER A 35 19.68 -2.27 12.56
N ASP A 36 18.73 -2.82 11.80
CA ASP A 36 19.00 -3.25 10.43
C ASP A 36 18.74 -2.10 9.47
N ALA A 37 19.82 -1.59 8.86
CA ALA A 37 19.77 -0.42 8.01
C ALA A 37 18.82 -0.60 6.82
N TYR A 38 18.89 -1.73 6.12
CA TYR A 38 18.09 -1.95 4.91
C TYR A 38 16.61 -2.12 5.24
N ALA A 39 16.29 -2.92 6.27
CA ALA A 39 14.92 -3.15 6.68
C ALA A 39 14.26 -1.87 7.22
N ALA A 40 14.95 -1.13 8.09
CA ALA A 40 14.41 0.09 8.70
C ALA A 40 14.20 1.21 7.67
N TRP A 41 15.21 1.51 6.84
CA TRP A 41 15.08 2.54 5.82
C TRP A 41 14.01 2.21 4.78
N ASN A 42 13.92 0.95 4.35
CA ASN A 42 12.88 0.56 3.40
C ASN A 42 11.49 0.68 4.03
N ALA A 43 11.31 0.26 5.28
CA ALA A 43 10.04 0.43 6.00
C ALA A 43 9.63 1.90 6.12
N TRP A 44 10.57 2.79 6.47
CA TRP A 44 10.29 4.21 6.62
C TRP A 44 9.95 4.89 5.29
N ILE A 45 10.76 4.68 4.26
CA ILE A 45 10.58 5.34 2.97
C ILE A 45 9.30 4.83 2.30
N ILE A 46 9.13 3.50 2.21
CA ILE A 46 8.00 2.91 1.52
C ILE A 46 6.71 3.08 2.31
N GLY A 47 6.75 2.92 3.64
CA GLY A 47 5.60 3.19 4.51
C GLY A 47 5.13 4.64 4.40
N ALA A 48 6.05 5.60 4.45
CA ALA A 48 5.72 7.02 4.29
C ALA A 48 5.16 7.32 2.89
N ALA A 49 5.77 6.77 1.83
CA ALA A 49 5.29 6.95 0.46
C ALA A 49 3.85 6.45 0.32
N ILE A 50 3.56 5.21 0.73
CA ILE A 50 2.21 4.63 0.70
C ILE A 50 1.22 5.50 1.48
N SER A 51 1.58 5.94 2.69
CA SER A 51 0.70 6.79 3.50
C SER A 51 0.41 8.14 2.85
N VAL A 52 1.41 8.80 2.28
CA VAL A 52 1.22 10.10 1.60
C VAL A 52 0.34 9.92 0.36
N ILE A 53 0.60 8.89 -0.44
CA ILE A 53 -0.16 8.56 -1.65
C ILE A 53 -1.63 8.30 -1.28
N ALA A 54 -1.89 7.48 -0.26
CA ALA A 54 -3.23 7.20 0.22
C ALA A 54 -3.96 8.44 0.79
N VAL A 55 -3.24 9.38 1.43
CA VAL A 55 -3.83 10.66 1.86
C VAL A 55 -4.21 11.52 0.66
N VAL A 56 -3.35 11.59 -0.36
CA VAL A 56 -3.66 12.31 -1.61
C VAL A 56 -4.87 11.70 -2.32
N ALA A 57 -5.03 10.37 -2.27
CA ALA A 57 -6.19 9.62 -2.76
C ALA A 57 -7.50 10.11 -2.15
N LEU A 58 -7.50 10.25 -0.82
CA LEU A 58 -8.67 10.65 -0.05
C LEU A 58 -9.05 12.11 -0.32
N LEU A 59 -8.11 12.93 -0.79
CA LEU A 59 -8.28 14.38 -0.95
C LEU A 59 -8.62 14.82 -2.38
N ALA A 60 -8.00 14.25 -3.43
CA ALA A 60 -8.15 14.85 -4.77
C ALA A 60 -7.86 13.97 -6.02
N PHE A 61 -6.88 13.06 -5.99
CA PHE A 61 -6.42 12.32 -7.18
C PHE A 61 -6.75 10.84 -7.06
N HIS A 62 -7.16 10.19 -8.16
CA HIS A 62 -7.60 8.79 -8.08
C HIS A 62 -6.81 7.85 -9.00
N GLU A 63 -6.70 8.14 -10.30
CA GLU A 63 -6.19 7.13 -11.24
C GLU A 63 -4.67 6.92 -11.19
N ALA A 64 -3.88 8.00 -11.19
CA ALA A 64 -2.41 7.89 -11.10
C ALA A 64 -1.94 7.41 -9.71
N GLU A 65 -2.70 7.75 -8.67
CA GLU A 65 -2.44 7.39 -7.29
C GLU A 65 -2.61 5.88 -7.08
N GLU A 66 -3.69 5.28 -7.58
CA GLU A 66 -3.93 3.84 -7.54
C GLU A 66 -2.75 3.05 -8.13
N TRP A 67 -2.21 3.45 -9.28
CA TRP A 67 -1.06 2.79 -9.90
C TRP A 67 0.24 2.90 -9.09
N ILE A 68 0.57 4.10 -8.61
CA ILE A 68 1.81 4.32 -7.84
C ILE A 68 1.73 3.56 -6.51
N ASN A 69 0.57 3.56 -5.85
CA ASN A 69 0.35 2.83 -4.61
C ASN A 69 0.50 1.31 -4.83
N GLY A 70 -0.05 0.80 -5.95
CA GLY A 70 0.09 -0.60 -6.34
C GLY A 70 1.55 -1.00 -6.56
N VAL A 71 2.33 -0.17 -7.26
CA VAL A 71 3.77 -0.39 -7.46
C VAL A 71 4.52 -0.35 -6.13
N ALA A 72 4.22 0.59 -5.24
CA ALA A 72 4.82 0.67 -3.92
C ALA A 72 4.51 -0.57 -3.06
N GLY A 73 3.27 -1.08 -3.13
CA GLY A 73 2.86 -2.31 -2.47
C GLY A 73 3.59 -3.55 -3.02
N LEU A 74 3.74 -3.65 -4.35
CA LEU A 74 4.51 -4.73 -4.98
C LEU A 74 6.00 -4.65 -4.61
N TRP A 75 6.57 -3.45 -4.55
CA TRP A 75 7.94 -3.28 -4.06
C TRP A 75 8.06 -3.72 -2.60
N ALA A 76 7.16 -3.27 -1.71
CA ALA A 76 7.17 -3.68 -0.31
C ALA A 76 7.11 -5.20 -0.16
N LEU A 77 6.32 -5.88 -0.99
CA LEU A 77 6.24 -7.33 -1.03
C LEU A 77 7.60 -7.96 -1.35
N VAL A 78 8.28 -7.51 -2.41
CA VAL A 78 9.51 -8.14 -2.91
C VAL A 78 10.78 -7.68 -2.16
N ALA A 79 10.73 -6.53 -1.49
CA ALA A 79 11.85 -5.90 -0.82
C ALA A 79 12.65 -6.80 0.15
N PRO A 80 12.03 -7.68 0.98
CA PRO A 80 12.79 -8.53 1.91
C PRO A 80 13.81 -9.43 1.21
N TRP A 81 13.47 -9.93 0.02
CA TRP A 81 14.36 -10.78 -0.77
C TRP A 81 15.33 -9.96 -1.61
N ALA A 82 14.86 -8.86 -2.20
CA ALA A 82 15.71 -7.99 -3.03
C ALA A 82 16.81 -7.27 -2.24
N LEU A 83 16.51 -6.86 -1.00
CA LEU A 83 17.42 -6.14 -0.11
C LEU A 83 18.10 -7.04 0.93
N GLY A 84 17.78 -8.35 0.94
CA GLY A 84 18.49 -9.34 1.76
C GLY A 84 18.13 -9.38 3.24
N PHE A 85 17.03 -8.76 3.67
CA PHE A 85 16.58 -8.78 5.07
C PHE A 85 15.51 -9.85 5.36
N SER A 86 15.27 -10.80 4.45
CA SER A 86 14.27 -11.86 4.62
C SER A 86 14.51 -12.78 5.83
N ALA A 87 15.73 -12.81 6.39
CA ALA A 87 16.03 -13.57 7.61
C ALA A 87 15.45 -12.91 8.88
N LEU A 88 15.11 -11.62 8.82
CA LEU A 88 14.47 -10.90 9.91
C LEU A 88 12.96 -11.12 9.85
N THR A 89 12.47 -12.16 10.54
CA THR A 89 11.06 -12.57 10.53
C THR A 89 10.10 -11.39 10.72
N GLY A 90 10.35 -10.52 11.71
CA GLY A 90 9.49 -9.35 11.97
C GLY A 90 9.44 -8.37 10.80
N ALA A 91 10.60 -8.00 10.24
CA ALA A 91 10.69 -7.08 9.11
C ALA A 91 10.09 -7.69 7.83
N MET A 92 10.39 -8.97 7.56
CA MET A 92 9.88 -9.68 6.39
C MET A 92 8.35 -9.70 6.40
N TRP A 93 7.72 -10.15 7.49
CA TRP A 93 6.26 -10.23 7.54
C TRP A 93 5.58 -8.87 7.54
N ALA A 94 6.17 -7.85 8.18
CA ALA A 94 5.63 -6.49 8.11
C ALA A 94 5.56 -5.97 6.66
N HIS A 95 6.64 -6.14 5.90
CA HIS A 95 6.73 -5.73 4.51
C HIS A 95 5.82 -6.56 3.59
N VAL A 96 5.81 -7.88 3.74
CA VAL A 96 4.98 -8.79 2.93
C VAL A 96 3.50 -8.51 3.16
N ILE A 97 3.05 -8.41 4.41
CA ILE A 97 1.64 -8.18 4.73
C ILE A 97 1.21 -6.79 4.23
N ALA A 98 1.99 -5.74 4.52
CA ALA A 98 1.67 -4.40 4.03
C ALA A 98 1.65 -4.35 2.50
N GLY A 99 2.62 -4.97 1.85
CA GLY A 99 2.72 -5.04 0.39
C GLY A 99 1.53 -5.75 -0.26
N VAL A 100 1.12 -6.91 0.27
CA VAL A 100 -0.06 -7.65 -0.20
C VAL A 100 -1.32 -6.81 -0.01
N VAL A 101 -1.52 -6.23 1.18
CA VAL A 101 -2.71 -5.42 1.48
C VAL A 101 -2.84 -4.25 0.52
N VAL A 102 -1.76 -3.51 0.30
CA VAL A 102 -1.74 -2.33 -0.58
C VAL A 102 -1.89 -2.73 -2.05
N ALA A 103 -1.19 -3.77 -2.51
CA ALA A 103 -1.29 -4.24 -3.89
C ALA A 103 -2.71 -4.75 -4.22
N LEU A 104 -3.35 -5.47 -3.30
CA LEU A 104 -4.75 -5.92 -3.48
C LEU A 104 -5.73 -4.75 -3.43
N ALA A 105 -5.54 -3.79 -2.53
CA ALA A 105 -6.38 -2.61 -2.44
C ALA A 105 -6.33 -1.78 -3.73
N SER A 106 -5.12 -1.47 -4.20
CA SER A 106 -4.88 -0.80 -5.49
C SER A 106 -5.45 -1.60 -6.67
N GLY A 107 -5.17 -2.90 -6.75
CA GLY A 107 -5.65 -3.76 -7.84
C GLY A 107 -7.19 -3.84 -7.90
N ALA A 108 -7.85 -3.93 -6.75
CA ALA A 108 -9.31 -3.89 -6.67
C ALA A 108 -9.84 -2.54 -7.18
N CYS A 109 -9.21 -1.43 -6.77
CA CYS A 109 -9.53 -0.08 -7.22
C CYS A 109 -9.50 0.07 -8.75
N ILE A 110 -8.41 -0.39 -9.36
CA ILE A 110 -8.17 -0.36 -10.80
C ILE A 110 -9.18 -1.24 -11.53
N TRP A 111 -9.43 -2.47 -11.04
CA TRP A 111 -10.39 -3.39 -11.63
C TRP A 111 -11.81 -2.81 -11.67
N PHE A 112 -12.26 -2.22 -10.55
CA PHE A 112 -13.58 -1.60 -10.48
C PHE A 112 -13.66 -0.28 -11.27
N ALA A 113 -12.55 0.44 -11.45
CA ALA A 113 -12.50 1.59 -12.35
C ALA A 113 -12.63 1.16 -13.83
N HIS A 114 -11.89 0.12 -14.24
CA HIS A 114 -11.82 -0.34 -15.61
C HIS A 114 -13.11 -1.04 -16.09
N ASN A 115 -13.79 -1.83 -15.25
CA ASN A 115 -15.04 -2.52 -15.62
C ASN A 115 -16.20 -1.57 -15.95
N ARG A 116 -16.08 -0.27 -15.62
CA ARG A 116 -17.08 0.76 -15.96
C ARG A 116 -16.98 1.25 -17.41
N ILE A 117 -15.85 1.04 -18.10
CA ILE A 117 -15.61 1.57 -19.45
C ILE A 117 -16.33 0.70 -20.50
N TRP A 118 -16.35 -0.62 -20.33
CA TRP A 118 -16.89 -1.56 -21.32
C TRP A 118 -18.41 -1.77 -21.26
N SER A 119 -19.08 -1.27 -20.22
CA SER A 119 -20.55 -1.36 -20.09
C SER A 119 -21.29 -0.14 -20.65
N ALA A 120 -20.55 0.86 -21.16
CA ALA A 120 -21.08 2.10 -21.72
C ALA A 120 -20.87 2.22 -23.24
N VAL A 121 -20.38 1.17 -23.90
CA VAL A 121 -20.19 1.08 -25.35
C VAL A 121 -21.12 0.03 -25.92
#